data_AF-A0A1H3R633-F1
#
_entry.id   AF-A0A1H3R633-F1
#
_cell.length_a   1.000
_cell.length_b   1.000
_cell.length_c   1.000
_cell.angle_alpha   90.00
_cell.angle_beta   90.00
_cell.angle_gamma   90.00
#
_symmetry.space_group_name_H-M   'P 1'
#
loop_
_entity.id
_entity.type
_entity.pdbx_description
1 polymer ?
#
loop_
_entity_poly.entity_id
_entity_poly.type
_entity_poly.pdbx_seq_one_letter_code
_entity_poly.pdbx_strand_id
1 'polypeptide(L)'
;MTSFELSPGVVVDRDSGEVYAMSPGGGVVALDLGTGEAVWHSQDAAKPLAVSGNLLVSQAEPTGPANELAIVALDTRQRGTPVMRSRVELPPGVQPTIGQSMNRSFIAHAEPLETDASVSWEFVERPLQGIAWGPLEVLPGEEAPPVTSAEVAPGAATAEPGAEVVIERGAVRVGLTDGTVTTIAPPSPESFTEPTPVTPSAAAPVETTAPLPGLPEPQFLSADGSHVLISERLGDESVWEKYQWRIFDRSSGQQVGAIRSHVRFLPFLVSGSQVVYVVEPHVHRQGDALVEEPAQVRAIDLQSGEPRWSQPVRDITDREAPPP
;
A
#
# COMPACT_ATOMS: atom_id res chain seq x y z
N MET A 1 -19.52 5.91 2.85
CA MET A 1 -18.84 5.09 1.82
C MET A 1 -18.37 3.82 2.50
N THR A 2 -18.60 2.67 1.89
CA THR A 2 -18.32 1.32 2.45
C THR A 2 -17.08 0.68 1.82
N SER A 3 -16.48 1.37 0.84
CA SER A 3 -15.21 1.01 0.24
C SER A 3 -14.05 1.88 0.75
N PHE A 4 -12.86 1.31 0.81
CA PHE A 4 -11.63 2.00 1.19
C PHE A 4 -10.40 1.26 0.66
N GLU A 5 -9.27 1.95 0.54
CA GLU A 5 -7.97 1.35 0.22
C GLU A 5 -7.39 0.70 1.48
N LEU A 6 -7.17 -0.62 1.44
CA LEU A 6 -6.56 -1.38 2.54
C LEU A 6 -5.03 -1.24 2.51
N SER A 7 -4.45 -1.29 1.32
CA SER A 7 -3.04 -1.03 1.03
C SER A 7 -2.93 -0.51 -0.40
N PRO A 8 -1.79 0.09 -0.80
CA PRO A 8 -1.58 0.51 -2.18
C PRO A 8 -2.01 -0.54 -3.22
N GLY A 9 -3.05 -0.22 -4.00
CA GLY A 9 -3.58 -1.11 -5.04
C GLY A 9 -4.42 -2.30 -4.54
N VAL A 10 -4.90 -2.26 -3.30
CA VAL A 10 -5.89 -3.19 -2.75
C VAL A 10 -7.04 -2.37 -2.17
N VAL A 11 -8.19 -2.40 -2.83
CA VAL A 11 -9.41 -1.71 -2.42
C VAL A 11 -10.44 -2.74 -1.97
N VAL A 12 -11.03 -2.54 -0.80
CA VAL A 12 -12.11 -3.39 -0.29
C VAL A 12 -13.43 -2.65 -0.50
N ASP A 13 -14.46 -3.36 -0.96
CA ASP A 13 -15.84 -2.88 -0.98
C ASP A 13 -16.71 -3.82 -0.14
N ARG A 14 -17.14 -3.32 1.03
CA ARG A 14 -17.91 -4.12 1.98
C ARG A 14 -19.33 -4.39 1.54
N ASP A 15 -19.91 -3.55 0.67
CA ASP A 15 -21.29 -3.72 0.24
C ASP A 15 -21.44 -4.83 -0.80
N SER A 16 -20.47 -4.93 -1.71
CA SER A 16 -20.39 -6.07 -2.63
C SER A 16 -19.77 -7.31 -1.98
N GLY A 17 -19.00 -7.13 -0.90
CA GLY A 17 -18.24 -8.22 -0.29
C GLY A 17 -17.06 -8.63 -1.18
N GLU A 18 -16.45 -7.68 -1.88
CA GLU A 18 -15.34 -7.92 -2.81
C GLU A 18 -14.06 -7.19 -2.38
N VAL A 19 -12.92 -7.77 -2.76
CA VAL A 19 -11.59 -7.13 -2.70
C VAL A 19 -11.07 -6.99 -4.12
N TYR A 20 -10.74 -5.77 -4.53
CA TYR A 20 -10.10 -5.48 -5.80
C TYR A 20 -8.61 -5.31 -5.57
N ALA A 21 -7.80 -6.15 -6.20
CA ALA A 21 -6.35 -6.16 -6.00
C ALA A 21 -5.59 -6.15 -7.33
N MET A 22 -4.38 -5.60 -7.31
CA MET A 22 -3.44 -5.72 -8.42
C MET A 22 -3.00 -7.18 -8.56
N SER A 23 -3.21 -7.78 -9.74
CA SER A 23 -2.73 -9.13 -9.99
C SER A 23 -1.22 -9.13 -10.31
N PRO A 24 -0.43 -10.11 -9.82
CA PRO A 24 0.99 -10.21 -10.16
C PRO A 24 1.26 -10.30 -11.67
N GLY A 25 0.32 -10.87 -12.44
CA GLY A 25 0.39 -10.96 -13.90
C GLY A 25 -0.05 -9.71 -14.65
N GLY A 26 -0.26 -8.59 -13.94
CA GLY A 26 -0.92 -7.41 -14.47
C GLY A 26 -2.45 -7.53 -14.44
N GLY A 27 -3.13 -6.41 -14.58
CA GLY A 27 -4.57 -6.37 -14.44
C GLY A 27 -5.06 -6.12 -13.01
N VAL A 28 -6.37 -6.05 -12.87
CA VAL A 28 -7.08 -6.08 -11.58
C VAL A 28 -7.82 -7.41 -11.46
N VAL A 29 -7.75 -8.01 -10.27
CA VAL A 29 -8.58 -9.15 -9.89
C VAL A 29 -9.59 -8.72 -8.82
N ALA A 30 -10.84 -9.15 -8.95
CA ALA A 30 -11.82 -9.08 -7.89
C ALA A 30 -11.91 -10.43 -7.19
N LEU A 31 -11.81 -10.41 -5.86
CA LEU A 31 -11.85 -11.56 -4.99
C LEU A 31 -13.09 -11.47 -4.12
N ASP A 32 -13.78 -12.58 -3.89
CA ASP A 32 -14.81 -12.67 -2.87
C ASP A 32 -14.14 -12.51 -1.49
N LEU A 33 -14.58 -11.54 -0.70
CA LEU A 33 -13.96 -11.20 0.59
C LEU A 33 -14.06 -12.35 1.59
N GLY A 34 -15.07 -13.23 1.49
CA GLY A 34 -15.28 -14.35 2.39
C GLY A 34 -14.37 -15.54 2.11
N THR A 35 -14.13 -15.83 0.84
CA THR A 35 -13.50 -17.07 0.37
C THR A 35 -12.13 -16.86 -0.28
N GLY A 36 -11.83 -15.64 -0.72
CA GLY A 36 -10.63 -15.32 -1.49
C GLY A 36 -10.67 -15.80 -2.94
N GLU A 37 -11.78 -16.38 -3.40
CA GLU A 37 -11.92 -16.87 -4.77
C GLU A 37 -12.05 -15.70 -5.76
N ALA A 38 -11.38 -15.82 -6.91
CA ALA A 38 -11.48 -14.81 -7.95
C ALA A 38 -12.89 -14.82 -8.60
N VAL A 39 -13.59 -13.69 -8.48
CA VAL A 39 -14.91 -13.46 -9.09
C VAL A 39 -14.75 -13.08 -10.57
N TRP A 40 -13.80 -12.18 -10.84
CA TRP A 40 -13.47 -11.73 -12.20
C TRP A 40 -12.05 -11.14 -12.27
N HIS A 41 -11.54 -10.99 -13.50
CA HIS A 41 -10.25 -10.38 -13.79
C HIS A 41 -10.38 -9.44 -15.00
N SER A 42 -9.66 -8.32 -14.99
CA SER A 42 -9.61 -7.36 -16.11
C SER A 42 -8.17 -6.92 -16.39
N GLN A 43 -7.77 -6.93 -17.67
CA GLN A 43 -6.48 -6.41 -18.14
C GLN A 43 -6.55 -4.93 -18.55
N ASP A 44 -7.73 -4.31 -18.52
CA ASP A 44 -7.93 -2.92 -18.92
C ASP A 44 -7.49 -1.92 -17.85
N ALA A 45 -7.32 -2.38 -16.61
CA ALA A 45 -6.89 -1.61 -15.45
C ALA A 45 -5.75 -2.34 -14.76
N ALA A 46 -4.91 -1.64 -14.00
CA ALA A 46 -3.79 -2.26 -13.29
C ALA A 46 -3.82 -1.98 -11.79
N LYS A 47 -4.01 -0.73 -11.36
CA LYS A 47 -4.07 -0.33 -9.94
C LYS A 47 -5.47 0.16 -9.54
N PRO A 48 -6.21 -0.59 -8.70
CA PRO A 48 -7.46 -0.12 -8.08
C PRO A 48 -7.20 1.13 -7.24
N LEU A 49 -8.06 2.14 -7.37
CA LEU A 49 -7.94 3.40 -6.61
C LEU A 49 -9.12 3.61 -5.67
N ALA A 50 -10.36 3.44 -6.16
CA ALA A 50 -11.57 3.61 -5.36
C ALA A 50 -12.79 2.96 -6.01
N VAL A 51 -13.86 2.78 -5.25
CA VAL A 51 -15.17 2.34 -5.76
C VAL A 51 -16.19 3.48 -5.61
N SER A 52 -16.93 3.77 -6.68
CA SER A 52 -18.09 4.66 -6.67
C SER A 52 -19.32 3.90 -7.16
N GLY A 53 -20.21 3.53 -6.24
CA GLY A 53 -21.36 2.68 -6.54
C GLY A 53 -20.91 1.33 -7.13
N ASN A 54 -21.21 1.09 -8.41
CA ASN A 54 -20.81 -0.14 -9.12
C ASN A 54 -19.59 0.06 -10.03
N LEU A 55 -18.87 1.17 -9.89
CA LEU A 55 -17.73 1.51 -10.73
C LEU A 55 -16.45 1.44 -9.92
N LEU A 56 -15.55 0.54 -10.33
CA LEU A 56 -14.18 0.52 -9.83
C LEU A 56 -13.33 1.49 -10.65
N VAL A 57 -12.91 2.60 -10.02
CA VAL A 57 -11.97 3.57 -10.61
C VAL A 57 -10.56 3.04 -10.40
N SER A 58 -9.81 2.94 -11.49
CA SER A 58 -8.47 2.36 -11.51
C SER A 58 -7.52 3.14 -12.42
N GLN A 59 -6.23 3.05 -12.14
CA GLN A 59 -5.17 3.44 -13.07
C GLN A 59 -4.84 2.25 -13.99
N ALA A 60 -4.74 2.48 -15.30
CA ALA A 60 -4.26 1.49 -16.26
C ALA A 60 -2.73 1.42 -16.30
N GLU A 61 -2.19 0.31 -16.81
CA GLU A 61 -0.75 0.18 -17.03
C GLU A 61 -0.29 1.22 -18.09
N PRO A 62 0.80 1.95 -17.86
CA PRO A 62 1.34 2.86 -18.86
C PRO A 62 1.85 2.06 -20.08
N THR A 63 1.37 2.40 -21.29
CA THR A 63 1.73 1.69 -22.53
C THR A 63 3.01 2.23 -23.21
N GLY A 64 3.95 2.79 -22.46
CA GLY A 64 5.19 3.37 -22.99
C GLY A 64 5.70 4.55 -22.14
N PRO A 65 6.69 5.33 -22.63
CA PRO A 65 7.27 6.46 -21.91
C PRO A 65 6.34 7.71 -21.91
N ALA A 66 5.04 7.52 -22.12
CA ALA A 66 4.08 8.61 -22.20
C ALA A 66 3.88 9.24 -20.82
N ASN A 67 3.89 10.57 -20.77
CA ASN A 67 3.49 11.40 -19.64
C ASN A 67 1.95 11.52 -19.59
N GLU A 68 1.25 10.39 -19.62
CA GLU A 68 -0.21 10.32 -19.61
C GLU A 68 -0.70 9.38 -18.51
N LEU A 69 -1.43 9.89 -17.53
CA LEU A 69 -2.12 9.07 -16.54
C LEU A 69 -3.43 8.55 -17.17
N ALA A 70 -3.49 7.24 -17.43
CA ALA A 70 -4.68 6.58 -17.93
C ALA A 70 -5.58 6.11 -16.77
N ILE A 71 -6.81 6.62 -16.74
CA ILE A 71 -7.84 6.26 -15.76
C ILE A 71 -8.91 5.42 -16.46
N VAL A 72 -9.35 4.36 -15.80
CA VAL A 72 -10.36 3.43 -16.30
C VAL A 72 -11.41 3.22 -15.21
N ALA A 73 -12.69 3.22 -15.59
CA ALA A 73 -13.75 2.74 -14.72
C ALA A 73 -14.27 1.40 -15.22
N LEU A 74 -14.33 0.42 -14.33
CA LEU A 74 -14.85 -0.92 -14.60
C LEU A 74 -16.22 -1.07 -13.93
N ASP A 75 -17.23 -1.59 -14.63
CA ASP A 75 -18.53 -1.95 -14.02
C ASP A 75 -18.42 -3.31 -13.33
N THR A 76 -18.50 -3.29 -12.00
CA THR A 76 -18.34 -4.47 -11.13
C THR A 76 -19.47 -5.48 -11.33
N ARG A 77 -20.69 -5.01 -11.66
CA ARG A 77 -21.84 -5.88 -11.99
C ARG A 77 -21.68 -6.60 -13.31
N GLN A 78 -20.89 -6.01 -14.22
CA GLN A 78 -20.53 -6.60 -15.50
C GLN A 78 -19.13 -7.23 -15.45
N ARG A 79 -18.74 -7.75 -14.28
CA ARG A 79 -17.52 -8.53 -14.07
C ARG A 79 -16.26 -7.82 -14.55
N GLY A 80 -16.14 -6.53 -14.22
CA GLY A 80 -14.96 -5.73 -14.53
C GLY A 80 -14.89 -5.25 -15.98
N THR A 81 -16.01 -5.20 -16.69
CA THR A 81 -16.06 -4.65 -18.06
C THR A 81 -15.77 -3.14 -18.03
N PRO A 82 -14.83 -2.63 -18.83
CA PRO A 82 -14.52 -1.20 -18.88
C PRO A 82 -15.68 -0.41 -19.50
N VAL A 83 -16.21 0.55 -18.75
CA VAL A 83 -17.28 1.46 -19.22
C VAL A 83 -16.78 2.85 -19.57
N MET A 84 -15.61 3.24 -19.04
CA MET A 84 -14.97 4.52 -19.32
C MET A 84 -13.46 4.35 -19.36
N ARG A 85 -12.81 5.05 -20.30
CA ARG A 85 -11.36 5.24 -20.33
C ARG A 85 -11.09 6.72 -20.56
N SER A 86 -10.18 7.27 -19.77
CA SER A 86 -9.78 8.65 -19.87
C SER A 86 -8.27 8.80 -19.73
N ARG A 87 -7.72 9.87 -20.28
CA ARG A 87 -6.28 10.15 -20.27
C ARG A 87 -6.07 11.56 -19.77
N VAL A 88 -5.15 11.69 -18.83
CA VAL A 88 -4.77 12.95 -18.22
C VAL A 88 -3.34 13.23 -18.64
N GLU A 89 -3.13 14.31 -19.39
CA GLU A 89 -1.78 14.79 -19.72
C GLU A 89 -1.08 15.23 -18.43
N LEU A 90 0.13 14.71 -18.21
CA LEU A 90 0.98 15.04 -17.09
C LEU A 90 2.09 16.01 -17.52
N PRO A 91 2.68 16.79 -16.60
CA PRO A 91 3.83 17.63 -16.92
C PRO A 91 4.99 16.82 -17.54
N PRO A 92 5.82 17.45 -18.38
CA PRO A 92 7.02 16.81 -18.92
C PRO A 92 7.90 16.23 -17.82
N GLY A 93 8.37 14.98 -17.99
CA GLY A 93 9.21 14.28 -17.02
C GLY A 93 8.45 13.45 -15.98
N VAL A 94 7.15 13.71 -15.78
CA VAL A 94 6.31 12.91 -14.89
C VAL A 94 5.92 11.60 -15.57
N GLN A 95 6.26 10.48 -14.93
CA GLN A 95 5.92 9.13 -15.40
C GLN A 95 4.92 8.48 -14.43
N PRO A 96 3.73 8.07 -14.88
CA PRO A 96 2.71 7.48 -14.02
C PRO A 96 2.96 5.99 -13.81
N THR A 97 4.14 5.63 -13.30
CA THR A 97 4.49 4.24 -13.01
C THR A 97 3.74 3.73 -11.79
N ILE A 98 3.23 2.49 -11.85
CA ILE A 98 2.59 1.85 -10.69
C ILE A 98 3.65 1.35 -9.71
N GLY A 99 4.77 0.85 -10.23
CA GLY A 99 5.95 0.50 -9.45
C GLY A 99 6.74 1.74 -9.03
N GLN A 100 7.30 1.69 -7.83
CA GLN A 100 8.28 2.61 -7.28
C GLN A 100 9.67 2.11 -7.68
N SER A 101 10.50 3.00 -8.23
CA SER A 101 11.93 2.72 -8.42
C SER A 101 12.72 3.32 -7.25
N MET A 102 14.03 3.04 -7.20
CA MET A 102 14.93 3.60 -6.19
C MET A 102 14.90 5.14 -6.07
N ASN A 103 14.55 5.82 -7.16
CA ASN A 103 14.68 7.27 -7.25
C ASN A 103 13.43 7.97 -7.78
N ARG A 104 12.37 7.22 -8.11
CA ARG A 104 11.10 7.77 -8.60
C ARG A 104 9.92 7.06 -7.96
N SER A 105 8.94 7.83 -7.53
CA SER A 105 7.63 7.32 -7.12
C SER A 105 6.53 8.12 -7.80
N PHE A 106 5.45 7.43 -8.14
CA PHE A 106 4.21 8.05 -8.59
C PHE A 106 3.07 7.45 -7.78
N ILE A 107 2.32 8.30 -7.11
CA ILE A 107 1.19 7.90 -6.27
C ILE A 107 -0.04 8.62 -6.81
N ALA A 108 -1.08 7.85 -7.11
CA ALA A 108 -2.40 8.35 -7.45
C ALA A 108 -3.41 7.87 -6.41
N HIS A 109 -4.33 8.75 -6.03
CA HIS A 109 -5.46 8.46 -5.17
C HIS A 109 -6.75 8.90 -5.88
N ALA A 110 -7.84 8.19 -5.64
CA ALA A 110 -9.15 8.58 -6.12
C ALA A 110 -10.11 8.76 -4.94
N GLU A 111 -10.83 9.87 -4.95
CA GLU A 111 -11.97 10.10 -4.07
C GLU A 111 -13.25 9.99 -4.92
N PRO A 112 -14.11 8.99 -4.65
CA PRO A 112 -15.34 8.81 -5.41
C PRO A 112 -16.36 9.91 -5.08
N LEU A 113 -16.94 10.49 -6.12
CA LEU A 113 -18.11 11.38 -6.06
C LEU A 113 -19.30 10.66 -6.72
N GLU A 114 -20.52 11.20 -6.60
CA GLU A 114 -21.74 10.51 -7.08
C GLU A 114 -21.67 10.14 -8.57
N THR A 115 -21.17 11.04 -9.42
CA THR A 115 -21.06 10.83 -10.88
C THR A 115 -19.63 10.89 -11.40
N ASP A 116 -18.71 11.33 -10.55
CA ASP A 116 -17.34 11.67 -10.91
C ASP A 116 -16.37 10.97 -9.96
N ALA A 117 -15.08 11.03 -10.26
CA ALA A 117 -14.02 10.77 -9.30
C ALA A 117 -13.03 11.93 -9.31
N SER A 118 -12.63 12.39 -8.13
CA SER A 118 -11.49 13.28 -7.99
C SER A 118 -10.24 12.42 -7.92
N VAL A 119 -9.37 12.49 -8.91
CA VAL A 119 -8.09 11.78 -8.93
C VAL A 119 -6.97 12.78 -8.68
N SER A 120 -6.28 12.62 -7.57
CA SER A 120 -5.08 13.39 -7.22
C SER A 120 -3.84 12.52 -7.42
N TRP A 121 -2.73 13.14 -7.77
CA TRP A 121 -1.46 12.45 -7.95
C TRP A 121 -0.28 13.29 -7.47
N GLU A 122 0.77 12.57 -7.06
CA GLU A 122 2.07 13.09 -6.67
C GLU A 122 3.16 12.27 -7.37
N PHE A 123 4.12 12.97 -7.94
CA PHE A 123 5.34 12.41 -8.50
C PHE A 123 6.52 12.97 -7.72
N VAL A 124 7.40 12.08 -7.28
CA VAL A 124 8.64 12.44 -6.58
C VAL A 124 9.80 11.80 -7.33
N GLU A 125 10.75 12.63 -7.77
CA GLU A 125 12.04 12.19 -8.29
C GLU A 125 13.15 12.68 -7.36
N ARG A 126 13.93 11.74 -6.84
CA ARG A 126 15.08 12.00 -5.99
C ARG A 126 16.35 11.76 -6.82
N PRO A 127 17.42 12.54 -6.63
CA PRO A 127 18.71 12.16 -7.19
C PRO A 127 19.15 10.82 -6.59
N LEU A 128 19.73 9.95 -7.41
CA LEU A 128 20.39 8.75 -6.93
C LEU A 128 21.59 9.17 -6.08
N GLN A 129 21.40 9.19 -4.77
CA GLN A 129 22.49 9.31 -3.83
C GLN A 129 23.05 7.92 -3.62
N GLY A 130 24.28 7.69 -4.06
CA GLY A 130 25.00 6.47 -3.69
C GLY A 130 24.94 6.33 -2.17
N ILE A 131 24.79 5.11 -1.67
CA ILE A 131 24.92 4.83 -0.24
C ILE A 131 26.32 5.27 0.14
N ALA A 132 26.44 6.47 0.72
CA ALA A 132 27.65 6.83 1.41
C ALA A 132 27.79 5.77 2.49
N TRP A 133 28.82 4.92 2.37
CA TRP A 133 29.20 4.05 3.46
C TRP A 133 29.46 4.99 4.63
N GLY A 134 28.47 5.13 5.50
CA GLY A 134 28.62 5.87 6.74
C GLY A 134 29.81 5.27 7.49
N PRO A 135 30.46 6.03 8.38
CA PRO A 135 31.40 5.42 9.30
C PRO A 135 30.72 4.20 9.90
N LEU A 136 31.34 3.02 9.76
CA LEU A 136 30.84 1.76 10.32
C LEU A 136 30.25 2.07 11.70
N GLU A 137 28.96 1.76 11.90
CA GLU A 137 28.32 2.04 13.18
C GLU A 137 29.07 1.26 14.26
N VAL A 138 29.87 1.99 15.04
CA VAL A 138 30.63 1.42 16.15
C VAL A 138 29.66 1.33 17.31
N LEU A 139 29.33 0.11 17.72
CA LEU A 139 28.44 -0.11 18.85
C LEU A 139 29.04 0.51 20.12
N PRO A 140 28.20 0.99 21.07
CA PRO A 140 28.69 1.54 22.33
C PRO A 140 29.62 0.57 23.07
N GLY A 141 30.89 0.94 23.22
CA GLY A 141 31.91 0.13 23.90
C GLY A 141 32.89 -0.61 22.98
N GLU A 142 32.70 -0.53 21.66
CA GLU A 142 33.66 -1.04 20.68
C GLU A 142 34.61 0.08 20.25
N GLU A 143 35.90 -0.22 20.10
CA GLU A 143 36.89 0.75 19.63
C GLU A 143 36.75 0.84 18.11
N ALA A 144 36.50 2.05 17.57
CA ALA A 144 36.38 2.25 16.13
C ALA A 144 37.62 1.66 15.44
N PRO A 145 37.47 0.81 14.41
CA PRO A 145 38.62 0.30 13.69
C PRO A 145 39.46 1.51 13.25
N PRO A 146 40.80 1.45 13.41
CA PRO A 146 41.65 2.57 13.01
C PRO A 146 41.31 2.87 11.56
N VAL A 147 40.97 4.13 11.30
CA VAL A 147 40.74 4.66 9.96
C VAL A 147 42.08 4.59 9.25
N THR A 148 42.46 3.39 8.82
CA THR A 148 43.50 3.19 7.84
C THR A 148 42.96 3.92 6.64
N SER A 149 43.67 4.95 6.21
CA SER A 149 43.37 5.74 5.04
C SER A 149 43.32 4.80 3.84
N ALA A 150 42.21 4.10 3.66
CA ALA A 150 41.92 3.32 2.49
C ALA A 150 41.91 4.37 1.38
N GLU A 151 42.87 4.26 0.47
CA GLU A 151 42.91 5.04 -0.76
C GLU A 151 41.50 5.03 -1.34
N VAL A 152 40.87 6.21 -1.34
CA VAL A 152 39.60 6.44 -2.01
C VAL A 152 39.82 5.96 -3.43
N ALA A 153 39.14 4.88 -3.82
CA ALA A 153 39.30 4.31 -5.15
C ALA A 153 39.07 5.44 -6.17
N PRO A 154 40.03 5.72 -7.06
CA PRO A 154 39.88 6.75 -8.07
C PRO A 154 38.74 6.32 -9.01
N GLY A 155 37.57 6.92 -8.83
CA GLY A 155 36.34 6.51 -9.50
C GLY A 155 35.06 6.67 -8.68
N ALA A 156 35.15 6.95 -7.38
CA ALA A 156 33.98 7.36 -6.62
C ALA A 156 33.41 8.66 -7.21
N ALA A 157 32.27 8.55 -7.90
CA ALA A 157 31.56 9.69 -8.47
C ALA A 157 31.30 10.68 -7.32
N THR A 158 31.91 11.86 -7.40
CA THR A 158 31.66 12.92 -6.45
C THR A 158 30.22 13.35 -6.69
N ALA A 159 29.30 12.96 -5.80
CA ALA A 159 27.91 13.37 -5.89
C ALA A 159 27.90 14.90 -6.01
N GLU A 160 27.32 15.43 -7.09
CA GLU A 160 27.18 16.88 -7.24
C GLU A 160 26.33 17.38 -6.06
N PRO A 161 26.91 18.17 -5.14
CA PRO A 161 26.18 18.66 -4.00
C PRO A 161 25.12 19.64 -4.50
N GLY A 162 23.85 19.21 -4.47
CA GLY A 162 22.71 20.09 -4.76
C GLY A 162 21.70 19.61 -5.81
N ALA A 163 21.72 18.35 -6.25
CA ALA A 163 20.62 17.85 -7.07
C ALA A 163 19.30 17.94 -6.26
N GLU A 164 18.35 18.72 -6.78
CA GLU A 164 17.08 19.05 -6.12
C GLU A 164 16.09 17.88 -6.24
N VAL A 165 15.31 17.62 -5.18
CA VAL A 165 14.20 16.68 -5.24
C VAL A 165 13.08 17.35 -6.04
N VAL A 166 12.68 16.73 -7.15
CA VAL A 166 11.57 17.22 -7.98
C VAL A 166 10.28 16.63 -7.45
N ILE A 167 9.34 17.50 -7.04
CA ILE A 167 8.01 17.10 -6.60
C ILE A 167 6.98 17.78 -7.50
N GLU A 168 6.22 16.98 -8.22
CA GLU A 168 5.13 17.44 -9.08
C GLU A 168 3.80 16.90 -8.56
N ARG A 169 2.76 17.74 -8.57
CA ARG A 169 1.43 17.37 -8.08
C ARG A 169 0.35 17.84 -9.04
N GLY A 170 -0.72 17.07 -9.12
CA GLY A 170 -1.90 17.48 -9.85
C GLY A 170 -3.15 16.82 -9.32
N ALA A 171 -4.29 17.36 -9.75
CA ALA A 171 -5.57 16.74 -9.52
C ALA A 171 -6.50 17.01 -10.71
N VAL A 172 -7.31 16.01 -11.02
CA VAL A 172 -8.34 16.09 -12.04
C VAL A 172 -9.64 15.54 -11.50
N ARG A 173 -10.74 16.06 -12.01
CA ARG A 173 -12.05 15.43 -11.90
C ARG A 173 -12.32 14.66 -13.17
N VAL A 174 -12.68 13.39 -13.03
CA VAL A 174 -13.01 12.50 -14.15
C VAL A 174 -14.49 12.15 -14.07
N GLY A 175 -15.27 12.52 -15.09
CA GLY A 175 -16.65 12.09 -15.23
C GLY A 175 -16.72 10.60 -15.53
N LEU A 176 -17.33 9.81 -14.63
CA LEU A 176 -17.30 8.34 -14.75
C LEU A 176 -18.21 7.79 -15.85
N THR A 177 -19.13 8.63 -16.35
CA THR A 177 -20.09 8.25 -17.41
C THR A 177 -19.62 8.66 -18.81
N ASP A 178 -19.03 9.85 -18.94
CA ASP A 178 -18.67 10.45 -20.24
C ASP A 178 -17.15 10.54 -20.46
N GLY A 179 -16.34 10.22 -19.44
CA GLY A 179 -14.88 10.28 -19.49
C GLY A 179 -14.32 11.70 -19.50
N THR A 180 -15.14 12.72 -19.27
CA THR A 180 -14.70 14.13 -19.26
C THR A 180 -13.65 14.35 -18.18
N VAL A 181 -12.61 15.11 -18.50
CA VAL A 181 -11.53 15.45 -17.57
C VAL A 181 -11.54 16.95 -17.36
N THR A 182 -11.62 17.37 -16.10
CA THR A 182 -11.49 18.77 -15.71
C THR A 182 -10.38 18.90 -14.71
N THR A 183 -9.38 19.73 -14.99
CA THR A 183 -8.34 20.06 -14.01
C THR A 183 -8.95 20.77 -12.81
N ILE A 184 -8.58 20.35 -11.61
CA ILE A 184 -8.97 20.98 -10.36
C ILE A 184 -7.71 21.37 -9.58
N ALA A 185 -7.86 22.22 -8.56
CA ALA A 185 -6.73 22.53 -7.69
C ALA A 185 -6.24 21.23 -7.01
N PRO A 186 -4.92 20.96 -6.99
CA PRO A 186 -4.39 19.85 -6.22
C PRO A 186 -4.76 20.05 -4.75
N PRO A 187 -5.04 18.97 -4.01
CA PRO A 187 -5.26 19.10 -2.58
C PRO A 187 -3.98 19.63 -1.92
N SER A 188 -4.13 20.24 -0.74
CA SER A 188 -2.98 20.76 0.01
C SER A 188 -1.91 19.67 0.18
N PRO A 189 -0.61 20.02 0.24
CA PRO A 189 0.47 19.04 0.46
C PRO A 189 0.23 18.15 1.68
N GLU A 190 -0.41 18.69 2.71
CA GLU A 190 -0.79 17.97 3.94
C GLU A 190 -1.81 16.84 3.71
N SER A 191 -2.53 16.86 2.58
CA SER A 191 -3.46 15.83 2.16
C SER A 191 -2.80 14.70 1.37
N PHE A 192 -1.64 14.97 0.76
CA PHE A 192 -0.74 13.94 0.26
C PHE A 192 0.14 13.51 1.42
N THR A 193 -0.44 12.74 2.34
CA THR A 193 0.39 11.96 3.24
C THR A 193 1.14 10.99 2.34
N GLU A 194 2.44 11.21 2.08
CA GLU A 194 3.32 10.10 1.69
C GLU A 194 2.92 8.93 2.61
N PRO A 195 2.81 7.68 2.12
CA PRO A 195 2.69 6.52 2.98
C PRO A 195 3.97 6.48 3.81
N THR A 196 3.96 7.28 4.88
CA THR A 196 5.01 7.34 5.88
C THR A 196 4.97 5.91 6.40
N PRO A 197 6.07 5.14 6.32
CA PRO A 197 6.09 3.75 6.73
C PRO A 197 5.36 3.67 8.06
N VAL A 198 4.21 3.01 8.06
CA VAL A 198 3.06 3.36 8.91
C VAL A 198 3.53 3.50 10.34
N THR A 199 3.86 4.72 10.74
CA THR A 199 3.92 5.05 12.15
C THR A 199 2.44 5.01 12.53
N PRO A 200 2.01 4.27 13.56
CA PRO A 200 0.62 3.97 13.94
C PRO A 200 -0.47 5.07 13.90
N SER A 201 -0.23 6.27 13.42
CA SER A 201 -0.93 7.49 13.79
C SER A 201 -1.42 8.35 12.60
N ALA A 202 -1.68 7.80 11.41
CA ALA A 202 -2.24 8.59 10.31
C ALA A 202 -3.22 7.81 9.41
N ALA A 203 -4.29 7.28 10.00
CA ALA A 203 -5.55 7.14 9.27
C ALA A 203 -6.33 8.47 9.40
N ALA A 204 -7.09 8.85 8.37
CA ALA A 204 -7.81 10.11 8.26
C ALA A 204 -8.58 10.51 9.54
N PRO A 205 -8.73 11.82 9.84
CA PRO A 205 -9.39 12.30 11.05
C PRO A 205 -10.90 12.02 11.00
N VAL A 206 -11.30 10.81 11.38
CA VAL A 206 -12.62 10.59 11.96
C VAL A 206 -12.58 11.28 13.33
N GLU A 207 -13.58 12.11 13.66
CA GLU A 207 -13.67 12.87 14.92
C GLU A 207 -13.58 12.01 16.20
N THR A 208 -13.58 10.68 16.04
CA THR A 208 -13.12 9.74 17.03
C THR A 208 -11.87 9.04 16.50
N THR A 209 -10.69 9.63 16.68
CA THR A 209 -9.41 8.90 16.72
C THR A 209 -9.02 8.56 18.16
N ALA A 210 -9.88 8.89 19.12
CA ALA A 210 -9.63 8.63 20.53
C ALA A 210 -9.38 7.12 20.75
N PRO A 211 -8.28 6.76 21.43
CA PRO A 211 -7.99 5.38 21.81
C PRO A 211 -9.10 4.84 22.71
N LEU A 212 -9.34 3.52 22.65
CA LEU A 212 -10.29 2.88 23.56
C LEU A 212 -9.74 2.96 25.00
N PRO A 213 -10.50 3.51 25.95
CA PRO A 213 -10.04 3.64 27.32
C PRO A 213 -9.85 2.26 27.96
N GLY A 214 -8.76 2.12 28.73
CA GLY A 214 -8.46 0.88 29.47
C GLY A 214 -7.75 -0.20 28.66
N LEU A 215 -7.47 0.03 27.37
CA LEU A 215 -6.63 -0.84 26.56
C LEU A 215 -5.16 -0.37 26.57
N PRO A 216 -4.18 -1.30 26.49
CA PRO A 216 -2.77 -0.95 26.33
C PRO A 216 -2.47 -0.19 25.03
N GLU A 217 -1.50 0.73 25.09
CA GLU A 217 -0.94 1.44 23.93
C GLU A 217 0.32 0.74 23.38
N PRO A 218 0.64 0.88 22.07
CA PRO A 218 -0.11 1.62 21.06
C PRO A 218 -1.34 0.86 20.55
N GLN A 219 -2.41 1.60 20.26
CA GLN A 219 -3.61 1.11 19.58
C GLN A 219 -3.57 1.44 18.08
N PHE A 220 -3.98 0.49 17.24
CA PHE A 220 -4.01 0.66 15.79
C PHE A 220 -5.43 0.48 15.27
N LEU A 221 -5.95 1.46 14.51
CA LEU A 221 -7.29 1.37 13.93
C LEU A 221 -7.30 0.42 12.72
N SER A 222 -8.41 -0.30 12.54
CA SER A 222 -8.70 -0.94 11.26
C SER A 222 -8.92 0.12 10.18
N ALA A 223 -8.74 -0.27 8.91
CA ALA A 223 -8.87 0.62 7.76
C ALA A 223 -10.28 1.25 7.64
N ASP A 224 -11.31 0.59 8.16
CA ASP A 224 -12.68 1.11 8.24
C ASP A 224 -13.02 1.77 9.58
N GLY A 225 -12.07 1.85 10.51
CA GLY A 225 -12.21 2.47 11.83
C GLY A 225 -13.13 1.74 12.82
N SER A 226 -13.67 0.57 12.46
CA SER A 226 -14.64 -0.17 13.29
C SER A 226 -13.98 -1.05 14.36
N HIS A 227 -12.69 -1.35 14.22
CA HIS A 227 -11.93 -2.19 15.14
C HIS A 227 -10.62 -1.52 15.58
N VAL A 228 -10.09 -2.01 16.70
CA VAL A 228 -8.78 -1.64 17.23
C VAL A 228 -7.92 -2.89 17.39
N LEU A 229 -6.67 -2.82 16.96
CA LEU A 229 -5.64 -3.83 17.16
C LEU A 229 -4.66 -3.37 18.23
N ILE A 230 -4.27 -4.31 19.10
CA ILE A 230 -3.15 -4.19 20.04
C ILE A 230 -2.16 -5.29 19.70
N SER A 231 -0.88 -4.93 19.61
CA SER A 231 0.20 -5.88 19.30
C SER A 231 1.11 -6.08 20.51
N GLU A 232 1.24 -7.33 20.93
CA GLU A 232 2.11 -7.75 22.02
C GLU A 232 3.24 -8.65 21.47
N ARG A 233 4.48 -8.40 21.89
CA ARG A 233 5.63 -9.23 21.50
C ARG A 233 5.72 -10.46 22.41
N LEU A 234 5.57 -11.65 21.85
CA LEU A 234 5.63 -12.94 22.55
C LEU A 234 7.03 -13.57 22.58
N GLY A 235 7.93 -13.19 21.66
CA GLY A 235 9.24 -13.82 21.50
C GLY A 235 10.33 -12.87 20.98
N ASP A 236 11.57 -13.35 20.95
CA ASP A 236 12.70 -12.62 20.38
C ASP A 236 12.75 -12.75 18.84
N GLU A 237 13.86 -12.38 18.22
CA GLU A 237 14.04 -12.43 16.76
C GLU A 237 14.16 -13.86 16.19
N SER A 238 14.33 -14.88 17.06
CA SER A 238 14.40 -16.28 16.62
C SER A 238 13.02 -16.90 16.37
N VAL A 239 11.96 -16.28 16.94
CA VAL A 239 10.58 -16.73 16.77
C VAL A 239 9.98 -15.99 15.57
N TRP A 240 9.57 -16.72 14.54
CA TRP A 240 8.96 -16.11 13.35
C TRP A 240 7.70 -15.31 13.72
N GLU A 241 6.72 -15.98 14.35
CA GLU A 241 5.48 -15.35 14.79
C GLU A 241 5.62 -14.71 16.19
N LYS A 242 6.56 -13.78 16.31
CA LYS A 242 6.90 -13.13 17.58
C LYS A 242 5.88 -12.10 18.07
N TYR A 243 4.81 -11.81 17.34
CA TYR A 243 3.75 -10.90 17.77
C TYR A 243 2.40 -11.60 17.89
N GLN A 244 1.62 -11.19 18.88
CA GLN A 244 0.20 -11.50 19.01
C GLN A 244 -0.62 -10.25 18.77
N TRP A 245 -1.50 -10.29 17.79
CA TRP A 245 -2.49 -9.26 17.54
C TRP A 245 -3.76 -9.61 18.30
N ARG A 246 -4.24 -8.70 19.13
CA ARG A 246 -5.53 -8.79 19.82
C ARG A 246 -6.43 -7.72 19.22
N ILE A 247 -7.58 -8.12 18.70
CA ILE A 247 -8.47 -7.23 17.96
C ILE A 247 -9.76 -7.05 18.75
N PHE A 248 -10.20 -5.81 18.86
CA PHE A 248 -11.35 -5.38 19.65
C PHE A 248 -12.35 -4.65 18.76
N ASP A 249 -13.63 -4.94 18.95
CA ASP A 249 -14.71 -4.14 18.39
C ASP A 249 -14.71 -2.77 19.09
N ARG A 250 -14.70 -1.70 18.30
CA ARG A 250 -14.55 -0.36 18.84
C ARG A 250 -15.80 0.16 19.54
N SER A 251 -16.97 -0.26 19.12
CA SER A 251 -18.23 0.20 19.70
C SER A 251 -18.48 -0.36 21.10
N SER A 252 -18.08 -1.60 21.32
CA SER A 252 -18.32 -2.36 22.55
C SER A 252 -17.09 -2.49 23.44
N GLY A 253 -15.88 -2.32 22.90
CA GLY A 253 -14.62 -2.63 23.57
C GLY A 253 -14.37 -4.14 23.76
N GLN A 254 -15.23 -4.99 23.21
CA GLN A 254 -15.10 -6.44 23.35
C GLN A 254 -14.00 -6.97 22.41
N GLN A 255 -13.18 -7.89 22.92
CA GLN A 255 -12.21 -8.61 22.08
C GLN A 255 -12.95 -9.54 21.12
N VAL A 256 -12.75 -9.35 19.81
CA VAL A 256 -13.35 -10.18 18.74
C VAL A 256 -12.48 -11.38 18.38
N GLY A 257 -11.18 -11.32 18.65
CA GLY A 257 -10.27 -12.44 18.44
C GLY A 257 -8.80 -12.10 18.67
N ALA A 258 -7.93 -13.07 18.38
CA ALA A 258 -6.49 -12.88 18.39
C ALA A 258 -5.79 -13.78 17.38
N ILE A 259 -4.74 -13.27 16.75
CA ILE A 259 -3.91 -14.01 15.79
C ILE A 259 -2.43 -13.82 16.11
N ARG A 260 -1.57 -14.69 15.59
CA ARG A 260 -0.13 -14.49 15.63
C ARG A 260 0.38 -13.92 14.31
N SER A 261 1.45 -13.14 14.37
CA SER A 261 2.05 -12.49 13.22
C SER A 261 3.55 -12.30 13.42
N HIS A 262 4.29 -12.24 12.32
CA HIS A 262 5.71 -11.92 12.31
C HIS A 262 5.98 -10.41 12.29
N VAL A 263 4.95 -9.62 11.99
CA VAL A 263 4.98 -8.16 11.98
C VAL A 263 4.17 -7.59 13.14
N ARG A 264 4.62 -6.44 13.65
CA ARG A 264 3.97 -5.77 14.77
C ARG A 264 2.58 -5.26 14.38
N PHE A 265 2.42 -4.73 13.18
CA PHE A 265 1.18 -4.14 12.69
C PHE A 265 1.18 -4.06 11.17
N LEU A 266 0.01 -4.22 10.55
CA LEU A 266 -0.30 -3.88 9.16
C LEU A 266 -1.72 -3.28 9.11
N PRO A 267 -2.02 -2.44 8.11
CA PRO A 267 -3.41 -2.09 7.79
C PRO A 267 -4.28 -3.35 7.66
N PHE A 268 -5.43 -3.35 8.31
CA PHE A 268 -6.29 -4.52 8.40
C PHE A 268 -7.77 -4.14 8.38
N LEU A 269 -8.62 -5.11 8.08
CA LEU A 269 -10.07 -5.07 8.21
C LEU A 269 -10.53 -6.32 8.97
N VAL A 270 -11.60 -6.20 9.74
CA VAL A 270 -12.36 -7.38 10.21
C VAL A 270 -13.63 -7.52 9.38
N SER A 271 -13.83 -8.69 8.78
CA SER A 271 -15.02 -9.04 8.00
C SER A 271 -15.63 -10.33 8.55
N GLY A 272 -16.74 -10.23 9.29
CA GLY A 272 -17.32 -11.40 9.97
C GLY A 272 -16.37 -11.98 11.03
N SER A 273 -15.97 -13.24 10.89
CA SER A 273 -15.04 -13.92 11.81
C SER A 273 -13.58 -13.90 11.37
N GLN A 274 -13.22 -13.15 10.33
CA GLN A 274 -11.86 -13.13 9.78
C GLN A 274 -11.25 -11.73 9.83
N VAL A 275 -9.93 -11.68 10.00
CA VAL A 275 -9.11 -10.48 9.78
C VAL A 275 -8.44 -10.58 8.42
N VAL A 276 -8.57 -9.52 7.63
CA VAL A 276 -8.01 -9.40 6.28
C VAL A 276 -6.95 -8.30 6.28
N TYR A 277 -5.77 -8.60 5.75
CA TYR A 277 -4.63 -7.68 5.69
C TYR A 277 -3.71 -8.03 4.52
N VAL A 278 -2.81 -7.11 4.15
CA VAL A 278 -1.85 -7.30 3.07
C VAL A 278 -0.46 -7.44 3.62
N VAL A 279 0.20 -8.55 3.29
CA VAL A 279 1.57 -8.85 3.71
C VAL A 279 2.51 -8.56 2.54
N GLU A 280 3.60 -7.86 2.83
CA GLU A 280 4.68 -7.64 1.89
C GLU A 280 5.45 -8.93 1.58
N PRO A 281 6.22 -8.98 0.47
CA PRO A 281 7.11 -10.09 0.23
C PRO A 281 8.10 -10.24 1.37
N HIS A 282 8.33 -11.48 1.78
CA HIS A 282 9.23 -11.78 2.87
C HIS A 282 9.84 -13.17 2.72
N VAL A 283 11.00 -13.36 3.34
CA VAL A 283 11.70 -14.63 3.38
C VAL A 283 11.76 -15.09 4.84
N HIS A 284 11.40 -16.34 5.09
CA HIS A 284 11.52 -16.94 6.41
C HIS A 284 12.12 -18.34 6.32
N ARG A 285 12.66 -18.83 7.43
CA ARG A 285 13.23 -20.18 7.50
C ARG A 285 12.17 -21.18 7.95
N GLN A 286 11.97 -22.24 7.18
CA GLN A 286 11.11 -23.36 7.53
C GLN A 286 11.96 -24.65 7.57
N GLY A 287 12.35 -25.08 8.77
CA GLY A 287 13.34 -26.14 8.93
C GLY A 287 14.71 -25.71 8.43
N ASP A 288 15.26 -26.38 7.42
CA ASP A 288 16.53 -26.02 6.77
C ASP A 288 16.36 -25.24 5.46
N ALA A 289 15.12 -25.01 5.02
CA ALA A 289 14.83 -24.26 3.82
C ALA A 289 14.56 -22.78 4.13
N LEU A 290 15.02 -21.89 3.23
CA LEU A 290 14.49 -20.54 3.12
C LEU A 290 13.26 -20.60 2.21
N VAL A 291 12.15 -20.06 2.69
CA VAL A 291 10.88 -19.96 1.97
C VAL A 291 10.62 -18.49 1.71
N GLU A 292 10.50 -18.16 0.43
CA GLU A 292 10.10 -16.84 -0.04
C GLU A 292 8.58 -16.85 -0.28
N GLU A 293 7.90 -15.88 0.33
CA GLU A 293 6.48 -15.63 0.07
C GLU A 293 6.32 -14.30 -0.67
N PRO A 294 5.52 -14.25 -1.75
CA PRO A 294 5.25 -13.00 -2.45
C PRO A 294 4.34 -12.08 -1.62
N ALA A 295 4.18 -10.84 -2.09
CA ALA A 295 3.13 -9.96 -1.59
C ALA A 295 1.77 -10.65 -1.76
N GLN A 296 0.92 -10.59 -0.74
CA GLN A 296 -0.36 -11.30 -0.75
C GLN A 296 -1.40 -10.64 0.16
N VAL A 297 -2.66 -10.69 -0.26
CA VAL A 297 -3.81 -10.43 0.62
C VAL A 297 -4.13 -11.72 1.34
N ARG A 298 -4.25 -11.67 2.67
CA ARG A 298 -4.51 -12.82 3.54
C ARG A 298 -5.76 -12.61 4.37
N ALA A 299 -6.51 -13.68 4.59
CA ALA A 299 -7.53 -13.75 5.61
C ALA A 299 -7.22 -14.85 6.64
N ILE A 300 -7.32 -14.50 7.92
CA ILE A 300 -7.14 -15.42 9.03
C ILE A 300 -8.42 -15.44 9.86
N ASP A 301 -8.87 -16.63 10.26
CA ASP A 301 -10.00 -16.77 11.16
C ASP A 301 -9.62 -16.33 12.58
N LEU A 302 -10.37 -15.40 13.15
CA LEU A 302 -10.09 -14.74 14.43
C LEU A 302 -10.29 -15.65 15.65
N GLN A 303 -10.99 -16.77 15.49
CA GLN A 303 -11.24 -17.72 16.59
C GLN A 303 -10.16 -18.78 16.67
N SER A 304 -9.79 -19.34 15.52
CA SER A 304 -8.79 -20.42 15.42
C SER A 304 -7.37 -19.91 15.22
N GLY A 305 -7.20 -18.73 14.64
CA GLY A 305 -5.91 -18.22 14.17
C GLY A 305 -5.41 -18.90 12.89
N GLU A 306 -6.24 -19.74 12.24
CA GLU A 306 -5.87 -20.46 11.03
C GLU A 306 -6.09 -19.61 9.76
N PRO A 307 -5.19 -19.70 8.76
CA PRO A 307 -5.41 -19.09 7.46
C PRO A 307 -6.69 -19.65 6.80
N ARG A 308 -7.56 -18.75 6.33
CA ARG A 308 -8.77 -19.09 5.57
C ARG A 308 -8.49 -19.11 4.08
N TRP A 309 -7.81 -18.08 3.60
CA TRP A 309 -7.37 -17.97 2.22
C TRP A 309 -6.20 -16.99 2.12
N SER A 310 -5.47 -17.09 1.01
CA SER A 310 -4.41 -16.16 0.64
C SER A 310 -4.36 -16.02 -0.87
N GLN A 311 -4.16 -14.80 -1.36
CA GLN A 311 -4.01 -14.54 -2.78
C GLN A 311 -2.83 -13.61 -3.06
N PRO A 312 -1.86 -14.02 -3.92
CA PRO A 312 -0.78 -13.15 -4.36
C PRO A 312 -1.29 -11.85 -5.00
N VAL A 313 -0.61 -10.76 -4.69
CA VAL A 313 -0.80 -9.44 -5.30
C VAL A 313 0.51 -8.92 -5.87
N ARG A 314 0.43 -7.97 -6.80
CA ARG A 314 1.63 -7.35 -7.39
C ARG A 314 2.40 -6.57 -6.32
N ASP A 315 3.69 -6.86 -6.18
CA ASP A 315 4.61 -5.98 -5.46
C ASP A 315 4.89 -4.73 -6.32
N ILE A 316 4.79 -3.56 -5.69
CA ILE A 316 5.04 -2.28 -6.33
C ILE A 316 6.35 -1.64 -5.87
N THR A 317 7.05 -2.25 -4.93
CA THR A 317 8.34 -1.76 -4.46
C THR A 317 9.44 -2.44 -5.24
N ASP A 318 10.29 -1.66 -5.91
CA ASP A 318 11.54 -2.20 -6.45
C ASP A 318 12.48 -2.57 -5.30
N ARG A 319 12.76 -3.87 -5.19
CA ARG A 319 13.64 -4.46 -4.17
C ARG A 319 14.92 -5.03 -4.79
N GLU A 320 15.16 -4.79 -6.09
CA GLU A 320 16.39 -5.26 -6.72
C GLU A 320 17.61 -4.56 -6.07
N ALA A 321 18.73 -5.29 -5.97
CA ALA A 321 19.96 -4.69 -5.49
C ALA A 321 20.41 -3.60 -6.46
N PRO A 322 20.95 -2.46 -5.97
CA PRO A 322 21.46 -1.44 -6.86
C PRO A 322 22.56 -2.04 -7.75
N PRO A 323 22.66 -1.61 -9.03
CA PRO A 323 23.69 -2.08 -9.92
C PRO A 323 25.09 -1.83 -9.32
N PRO A 324 26.07 -2.72 -9.57
CA PRO A 324 27.41 -2.64 -9.01
C PRO A 324 28.23 -1.44 -9.52
#